data_AF-A0A847MTK5-F1
#
_entry.id   AF-A0A847MTK5-F1
#
_cell.length_a   1.000
_cell.length_b   1.000
_cell.length_c   1.000
_cell.angle_alpha   90.00
_cell.angle_beta   90.00
_cell.angle_gamma   90.00
#
_symmetry.space_group_name_H-M   'P 1'
#
loop_
_entity.id
_entity.type
_entity.pdbx_description
1 polymer ?
#
loop_
_entity_poly.entity_id
_entity_poly.type
_entity_poly.pdbx_seq_one_letter_code
_entity_poly.pdbx_strand_id
1 'polypeptide(L)' 'MSTQIAVRLPDELVAFLDRTVAAGEAPSRAALVASAVEREMRRLAAERDAQILGVEGTADDLDDLVEWTATHAAIED' A
#
# COMPACT_ATOMS: atom_id res chain seq x y z
N MET A 1 17.89 11.82 -3.53
CA MET A 1 17.66 13.27 -3.30
C MET A 1 16.51 13.39 -2.31
N SER A 2 16.62 14.25 -1.30
CA SER A 2 15.52 14.58 -0.40
C SER A 2 15.23 16.08 -0.47
N THR A 3 13.97 16.46 -0.22
CA THR A 3 13.54 17.85 -0.14
C THR A 3 13.06 18.12 1.29
N GLN A 4 13.49 19.24 1.87
CA GLN A 4 13.08 19.63 3.22
C GLN A 4 11.88 20.58 3.15
N ILE A 5 10.89 20.33 4.00
CA ILE A 5 9.68 21.16 4.14
C ILE A 5 9.44 21.48 5.62
N ALA A 6 8.72 22.58 5.88
CA ALA A 6 8.21 22.91 7.21
C ALA A 6 6.73 22.54 7.29
N VAL A 7 6.35 21.77 8.31
CA VAL A 7 4.97 21.29 8.52
C VAL A 7 4.52 21.66 9.92
N ARG A 8 3.27 22.13 10.06
CA ARG A 8 2.65 22.35 11.37
C ARG A 8 1.98 21.06 11.82
N LEU A 9 2.37 20.57 12.98
CA LEU A 9 1.79 19.38 13.61
C LEU A 9 1.27 19.74 15.01
N PRO A 10 0.24 19.03 15.51
CA PRO A 10 -0.15 19.08 16.91
C PRO A 10 1.03 18.75 17.84
N ASP A 11 1.10 19.45 18.97
CA ASP A 11 2.20 19.30 19.93
C ASP A 11 2.36 17.86 20.43
N GLU A 12 1.25 17.14 20.60
CA GLU A 12 1.24 15.73 21.02
C GLU A 12 1.94 14.82 20.01
N LEU A 13 1.80 15.09 18.71
CA LEU A 13 2.46 14.32 17.66
C LEU A 13 3.95 14.63 17.63
N VAL A 14 4.35 15.90 17.80
CA VAL A 14 5.77 16.26 17.93
C VAL A 14 6.37 15.58 19.15
N ALA A 15 5.70 15.63 20.29
CA ALA A 15 6.17 14.99 21.52
C ALA A 15 6.31 13.46 21.36
N PHE A 16 5.43 12.81 20.60
CA PHE A 16 5.57 11.40 20.24
C PHE A 16 6.84 11.15 19.40
N LEU A 17 7.03 11.89 18.31
CA LEU A 17 8.21 11.77 17.45
C LEU A 17 9.50 11.92 18.27
N ASP A 18 9.52 12.89 19.18
CA ASP A 18 10.68 13.20 20.02
C ASP A 18 11.02 12.06 20.97
N ARG A 19 10.01 11.50 21.64
CA ARG A 19 10.20 10.36 22.53
C ARG A 19 10.68 9.11 21.79
N THR A 20 10.12 8.81 20.63
CA THR A 20 10.52 7.65 19.83
C THR A 20 11.97 7.73 19.37
N VAL A 21 12.41 8.92 18.95
CA VAL A 21 13.83 9.14 18.59
C VAL A 21 14.73 9.08 19.83
N ALA A 22 14.31 9.68 20.95
CA ALA A 22 15.07 9.64 22.20
C ALA A 22 15.21 8.22 22.78
N ALA A 23 14.21 7.36 22.56
CA ALA A 23 14.24 5.95 22.91
C ALA A 23 15.12 5.10 21.96
N GLY A 24 15.61 5.67 20.85
CA GLY A 24 16.42 4.97 19.86
C GLY A 24 15.61 4.05 18.93
N GLU A 25 14.29 4.11 18.98
CA GLU A 25 13.40 3.30 18.15
C GLU A 25 13.37 3.76 16.68
N ALA A 26 13.74 5.02 16.43
CA ALA A 26 13.89 5.58 15.11
C ALA A 26 15.16 6.45 15.01
N PRO A 27 15.87 6.45 13.87
CA PRO A 27 17.13 7.18 13.73
C PRO A 27 16.93 8.70 13.60
N SER A 28 15.73 9.17 13.26
CA SER A 28 15.37 10.59 13.22
C SER A 28 13.86 10.79 13.14
N ARG A 29 13.39 12.01 13.44
CA ARG A 29 11.97 12.38 13.26
C ARG A 29 11.54 12.25 11.80
N ALA A 30 12.42 12.64 10.87
CA ALA A 30 12.16 12.57 9.43
C ALA A 30 12.00 11.12 8.96
N ALA A 31 12.81 10.19 9.47
CA ALA A 31 12.69 8.76 9.12
C ALA A 31 11.35 8.18 9.60
N LEU A 32 10.91 8.56 10.80
CA LEU A 32 9.62 8.12 11.34
C LEU A 32 8.43 8.69 10.56
N VAL A 33 8.49 9.99 10.21
CA VAL A 33 7.48 10.64 9.36
C VAL A 33 7.46 10.01 7.96
N ALA A 34 8.62 9.77 7.36
CA ALA A 34 8.71 9.14 6.03
C ALA A 34 8.07 7.74 6.04
N SER A 35 8.39 6.91 7.03
CA SER A 35 7.80 5.57 7.17
C SER A 35 6.27 5.62 7.34
N ALA A 36 5.76 6.61 8.09
CA ALA A 36 4.32 6.80 8.25
C ALA A 36 3.65 7.21 6.93
N VAL A 37 4.26 8.14 6.17
CA VAL A 37 3.76 8.58 4.86
C VAL A 37 3.82 7.46 3.83
N GLU A 38 4.90 6.67 3.78
CA GLU A 38 5.03 5.53 2.87
C GLU A 38 3.96 4.45 3.13
N ARG A 39 3.61 4.21 4.39
CA ARG A 39 2.51 3.30 4.75
C ARG A 39 1.18 3.83 4.22
N GLU A 40 0.93 5.13 4.35
CA GLU A 40 -0.29 5.77 3.87
C GLU A 40 -0.37 5.75 2.33
N MET A 41 0.73 6.03 1.64
CA MET A 41 0.82 5.91 0.18
C MET A 41 0.45 4.49 -0.29
N ARG A 42 0.97 3.46 0.37
CA ARG A 42 0.63 2.07 0.05
C ARG A 42 -0.84 1.75 0.30
N ARG A 43 -1.42 2.27 1.39
CA ARG A 43 -2.85 2.10 1.70
C ARG A 43 -3.71 2.70 0.59
N LEU A 44 -3.45 3.95 0.19
CA LEU A 44 -4.20 4.64 -0.85
C LEU A 44 -4.05 3.98 -2.22
N ALA A 45 -2.86 3.45 -2.55
CA ALA A 45 -2.66 2.70 -3.78
C ALA A 45 -3.51 1.43 -3.80
N ALA A 46 -3.48 0.62 -2.73
CA ALA A 46 -4.28 -0.59 -2.64
C ALA A 46 -5.79 -0.30 -2.68
N GLU A 47 -6.25 0.78 -2.05
CA GLU A 47 -7.65 1.22 -2.11
C GLU A 47 -8.07 1.60 -3.54
N ARG A 48 -7.18 2.28 -4.27
CA ARG A 48 -7.41 2.63 -5.67
C ARG A 48 -7.47 1.37 -6.55
N ASP A 49 -6.57 0.42 -6.35
CA ASP A 49 -6.55 -0.83 -7.10
C ASP A 49 -7.83 -1.64 -6.85
N ALA A 50 -8.28 -1.72 -5.60
CA ALA A 50 -9.55 -2.36 -5.25
C ALA A 50 -10.75 -1.67 -5.90
N GLN A 51 -10.75 -0.33 -6.00
CA GLN A 51 -11.79 0.41 -6.72
C GLN A 51 -11.80 0.10 -8.22
N ILE A 52 -10.62 0.02 -8.85
CA ILE A 52 -10.50 -0.35 -10.27
C ILE A 52 -11.07 -1.75 -10.49
N LEU A 53 -10.63 -2.74 -9.69
CA LEU A 53 -11.15 -4.10 -9.76
C LEU A 53 -12.67 -4.18 -9.50
N GLY A 54 -13.19 -3.33 -8.61
CA GLY A 54 -14.63 -3.26 -8.34
C GLY A 54 -15.45 -2.66 -9.49
N VAL A 55 -14.87 -1.76 -10.29
CA VAL A 55 -15.53 -1.12 -11.44
C VAL A 55 -15.40 -1.97 -12.70
N GLU A 56 -14.21 -2.48 -12.99
CA GLU A 56 -13.96 -3.31 -14.18
C GLU A 56 -14.46 -4.75 -14.00
N GLY A 57 -14.63 -5.20 -12.76
CA GLY A 57 -14.97 -6.58 -12.43
C GLY A 57 -13.79 -7.53 -12.71
N THR A 58 -14.00 -8.82 -12.49
CA THR A 58 -13.19 -9.84 -13.18
C THR A 58 -13.66 -9.80 -14.62
N ALA A 59 -12.98 -9.04 -15.49
CA ALA A 59 -13.27 -9.08 -16.91
C ALA A 59 -13.48 -10.54 -17.35
N ASP A 60 -14.45 -10.78 -18.23
CA ASP A 60 -14.84 -12.08 -18.79
C ASP A 60 -13.72 -12.75 -19.62
N ASP A 61 -12.47 -12.30 -19.43
CA ASP A 61 -11.25 -12.71 -20.11
C ASP A 61 -10.81 -14.15 -19.78
N LEU A 62 -11.49 -14.80 -18.83
CA LEU A 62 -11.20 -16.17 -18.48
C LEU A 62 -12.11 -17.16 -19.20
N ASP A 63 -13.18 -16.73 -19.87
CA ASP A 63 -14.09 -17.64 -20.57
C ASP A 63 -13.39 -18.39 -21.70
N ASP A 64 -12.57 -17.70 -22.49
CA ASP A 64 -11.75 -18.32 -23.54
C ASP A 64 -10.73 -19.32 -22.96
N LEU A 65 -10.18 -19.02 -21.76
CA LEU A 65 -9.25 -19.92 -21.07
C LEU A 65 -9.98 -21.15 -20.47
N VAL A 66 -11.18 -20.95 -19.92
CA VAL A 66 -12.06 -22.00 -19.41
C VAL A 66 -12.50 -22.92 -20.56
N GLU A 67 -12.89 -22.35 -21.70
CA GLU A 67 -13.25 -23.12 -22.89
C GLU A 67 -12.06 -23.92 -23.42
N TRP A 68 -10.89 -23.29 -23.52
CA TRP A 68 -9.67 -23.98 -23.97
C TRP A 68 -9.30 -25.12 -23.02
N THR A 69 -9.31 -24.88 -21.70
CA THR A 69 -8.98 -25.90 -20.70
C THR A 69 -10.01 -27.03 -20.65
N ALA A 70 -11.31 -26.74 -20.71
CA ALA A 70 -12.34 -27.77 -20.79
C ALA A 70 -12.17 -28.68 -22.02
N THR A 71 -11.67 -28.11 -23.13
CA THR A 71 -11.43 -28.86 -24.37
C THR A 71 -10.14 -29.69 -24.35
N HIS A 72 -9.14 -29.30 -23.56
CA HIS A 72 -7.79 -29.89 -23.61
C HIS A 72 -7.34 -30.59 -22.31
N ALA A 73 -8.08 -30.45 -21.21
CA ALA A 73 -7.79 -31.17 -19.98
C ALA A 73 -8.25 -32.63 -20.14
N ALA A 74 -7.29 -33.56 -20.19
CA ALA A 74 -7.58 -34.97 -19.97
C ALA A 74 -7.91 -35.15 -18.48
N ILE A 75 -9.21 -35.29 -18.17
CA ILE A 75 -9.64 -35.72 -16.85
C ILE A 75 -9.41 -37.24 -16.81
N GLU A 76 -8.40 -37.68 -16.06
CA GLU A 76 -8.28 -39.09 -15.67
C GLU A 76 -9.33 -39.37 -14.58
N ASP A 77 -10.13 -40.43 -14.79
CA ASP A 77 -11.20 -40.92 -13.89
C ASP A 77 -10.69 -41.38 -12.51
#